data_AF-A0A7S3R2L0-F1
#
_entry.id   AF-A0A7S3R2L0-F1
#
_cell.length_a   1.000
_cell.length_b   1.000
_cell.length_c   1.000
_cell.angle_alpha   90.00
_cell.angle_beta   90.00
_cell.angle_gamma   90.00
#
_symmetry.space_group_name_H-M   'P 1'
#
loop_
_entity.id
_entity.type
_entity.pdbx_description
1 polymer ?
#
loop_
_entity_poly.entity_id
_entity_poly.type
_entity_poly.pdbx_seq_one_letter_code
_entity_poly.pdbx_strand_id
1 'polypeptide(L)'
;MPPKRKKEQQQQHGDGPSTSEEKRSEKSYWLMKSEPSEFSWDNLSQLPDQTSSWEGVRNPQARNNMKAMRVDDEVFFYHSNCKTPMIVGVAKVVRTAYPDHSAFDKKSKYYDASSTPENPKWWMVDVKRVREMTPVSLETIKRAASGDSGSEPRPAKKKQKKEEQIKEEGGHHDGTPKSSTAGANSSVLSSMELLNRSRLSVQRVSPEQWQAVLALEQGL
;
A
#
# COMPACT_ATOMS: atom_id res chain seq x y z
N MET A 1 -59.76 -48.28 2.42
CA MET A 1 -58.74 -48.15 1.34
C MET A 1 -57.38 -47.95 1.98
N PRO A 2 -56.33 -48.67 1.54
CA PRO A 2 -54.98 -48.50 2.08
C PRO A 2 -54.32 -47.24 1.49
N PRO A 3 -53.39 -46.58 2.21
CA PRO A 3 -52.61 -45.49 1.63
C PRO A 3 -51.59 -46.05 0.62
N LYS A 4 -51.53 -45.42 -0.56
CA LYS A 4 -50.55 -45.72 -1.61
C LYS A 4 -49.16 -45.21 -1.17
N ARG A 5 -48.21 -46.13 -0.96
CA ARG A 5 -46.76 -45.85 -0.93
C ARG A 5 -46.36 -45.11 -2.21
N LYS A 6 -45.78 -43.91 -2.10
CA LYS A 6 -45.00 -43.29 -3.17
C LYS A 6 -43.52 -43.26 -2.75
N LYS A 7 -42.70 -43.70 -3.70
CA LYS A 7 -41.26 -43.93 -3.60
C LYS A 7 -40.50 -42.64 -3.30
N GLU A 8 -39.62 -42.76 -2.32
CA GLU A 8 -38.51 -41.85 -2.04
C GLU A 8 -37.52 -41.94 -3.21
N GLN A 9 -37.39 -40.86 -3.98
CA GLN A 9 -36.30 -40.70 -4.94
C GLN A 9 -35.18 -39.95 -4.23
N GLN A 10 -34.10 -40.67 -3.97
CA GLN A 10 -32.81 -40.09 -3.65
C GLN A 10 -32.34 -39.29 -4.89
N GLN A 11 -32.33 -37.97 -4.77
CA GLN A 11 -31.48 -37.12 -5.60
C GLN A 11 -30.15 -36.95 -4.88
N GLN A 12 -29.14 -37.63 -5.41
CA GLN A 12 -27.76 -37.30 -5.17
C GLN A 12 -27.48 -35.97 -5.89
N HIS A 13 -27.41 -34.87 -5.15
CA HIS A 13 -26.74 -33.66 -5.61
C HIS A 13 -25.35 -33.65 -4.98
N GLY A 14 -24.37 -34.06 -5.79
CA GLY A 14 -22.98 -33.72 -5.57
C GLY A 14 -22.80 -32.26 -5.97
N ASP A 15 -22.60 -31.40 -4.99
CA ASP A 15 -21.94 -30.11 -5.18
C ASP A 15 -20.64 -30.19 -4.39
N GLY A 16 -19.57 -30.54 -5.10
CA GLY A 16 -18.22 -30.44 -4.58
C GLY A 16 -17.87 -28.98 -4.22
N PRO A 17 -16.86 -28.75 -3.37
CA PRO A 17 -16.44 -27.40 -3.04
C PRO A 17 -16.09 -26.61 -4.31
N SER A 18 -16.73 -25.44 -4.44
CA SER A 18 -16.46 -24.44 -5.49
C SER A 18 -14.97 -24.11 -5.55
N THR A 19 -14.33 -24.51 -6.65
CA THR A 19 -12.88 -24.37 -6.94
C THR A 19 -12.46 -22.91 -7.24
N SER A 20 -12.85 -21.95 -6.42
CA SER A 20 -12.46 -20.53 -6.58
C SER A 20 -11.64 -19.95 -5.43
N GLU A 21 -11.49 -20.66 -4.32
CA GLU A 21 -10.71 -20.18 -3.16
C GLU A 21 -9.26 -20.68 -3.13
N GLU A 22 -8.93 -21.78 -3.82
CA GLU A 22 -7.63 -22.48 -3.65
C GLU A 22 -6.50 -22.04 -4.60
N LYS A 23 -6.67 -20.99 -5.41
CA LYS A 23 -5.62 -20.62 -6.41
C LYS A 23 -5.21 -19.16 -6.43
N ARG A 24 -4.94 -18.59 -5.25
CA ARG A 24 -4.07 -17.41 -5.14
C ARG A 24 -2.75 -17.82 -4.49
N SER A 25 -1.79 -18.26 -5.30
CA SER A 25 -0.44 -18.60 -4.80
C SER A 25 0.39 -17.35 -4.49
N GLU A 26 -0.01 -16.19 -5.04
CA GLU A 26 0.77 -14.95 -4.93
C GLU A 26 0.13 -13.95 -3.97
N LYS A 27 0.97 -13.41 -3.08
CA LYS A 27 0.64 -12.31 -2.16
C LYS A 27 0.17 -11.08 -2.93
N SER A 28 -0.84 -10.39 -2.40
CA SER A 28 -1.23 -9.08 -2.91
C SER A 28 -0.51 -7.96 -2.16
N TYR A 29 -0.25 -6.86 -2.86
CA TYR A 29 0.43 -5.70 -2.31
C TYR A 29 -0.48 -4.48 -2.31
N TRP A 30 -0.33 -3.65 -1.27
CA TRP A 30 -1.18 -2.51 -1.02
C TRP A 30 -0.35 -1.30 -0.56
N LEU A 31 -0.95 -0.11 -0.67
CA LEU A 31 -0.45 1.09 -0.02
C LEU A 31 -1.56 1.71 0.81
N MET A 32 -1.28 2.01 2.08
CA MET A 32 -2.23 2.60 3.01
C MET A 32 -1.68 3.90 3.60
N LYS A 33 -2.46 4.97 3.47
CA LYS A 33 -2.06 6.32 3.89
C LYS A 33 -2.51 6.60 5.31
N SER A 34 -1.61 7.14 6.12
CA SER A 34 -1.89 7.66 7.46
C SER A 34 -1.21 9.01 7.64
N GLU A 35 -1.85 9.93 8.33
CA GLU A 35 -1.22 11.21 8.71
C GLU A 35 -0.38 10.98 9.97
N PRO A 36 0.92 11.30 9.98
CA PRO A 36 1.78 11.00 11.13
C PRO A 36 1.41 11.77 12.40
N SER A 37 0.69 12.88 12.27
CA SER A 37 0.13 13.62 13.42
C SER A 37 -1.07 12.91 14.07
N GLU A 38 -1.73 11.99 13.36
CA GLU A 38 -2.84 11.19 13.88
C GLU A 38 -2.39 9.79 14.28
N PHE A 39 -1.68 9.10 13.37
CA PHE A 39 -1.18 7.75 13.59
C PHE A 39 0.07 7.49 12.75
N SER A 40 1.24 7.62 13.38
CA SER A 40 2.54 7.41 12.76
C SER A 40 3.02 5.95 12.79
N TRP A 41 4.13 5.70 12.10
CA TRP A 41 4.82 4.41 12.14
C TRP A 41 5.34 4.09 13.55
N ASP A 42 5.79 5.13 14.26
CA ASP A 42 6.26 5.01 15.65
C ASP A 42 5.10 4.73 16.61
N ASN A 43 3.89 5.21 16.31
CA ASN A 43 2.72 4.83 17.10
C ASN A 43 2.43 3.34 16.94
N LEU A 44 2.44 2.82 15.70
CA LEU A 44 2.25 1.39 15.43
C LEU A 44 3.32 0.53 16.13
N SER A 45 4.58 0.97 16.15
CA SER A 45 5.67 0.21 16.79
C SER A 45 5.56 0.13 18.32
N GLN A 46 4.82 1.04 18.95
CA GLN A 46 4.60 1.09 20.40
C GLN A 46 3.34 0.32 20.85
N LEU A 47 2.49 -0.14 19.92
CA LEU A 47 1.30 -0.91 20.25
C LEU A 47 1.62 -2.36 20.62
N PRO A 48 0.75 -3.03 21.41
CA PRO A 48 0.83 -4.46 21.63
C PRO A 48 0.90 -5.23 20.30
N ASP A 49 1.83 -6.18 20.22
CA ASP A 49 2.13 -6.96 19.01
C ASP A 49 2.41 -6.12 17.75
N GLN A 50 2.71 -4.82 17.92
CA GLN A 50 2.87 -3.84 16.83
C GLN A 50 1.72 -3.89 15.81
N THR A 51 0.49 -4.06 16.32
CA THR A 51 -0.71 -4.30 15.52
C THR A 51 -1.77 -3.24 15.81
N SER A 52 -2.45 -2.78 14.76
CA SER A 52 -3.57 -1.82 14.87
C SER A 52 -4.67 -2.14 13.87
N SER A 53 -5.91 -1.83 14.26
CA SER A 53 -7.03 -1.72 13.33
C SER A 53 -6.86 -0.48 12.44
N TRP A 54 -7.13 -0.63 11.15
CA TRP A 54 -7.07 0.46 10.17
C TRP A 54 -8.44 1.10 9.96
N GLU A 55 -8.90 1.81 10.99
CA GLU A 55 -10.22 2.43 11.04
C GLU A 55 -10.34 3.71 10.18
N GLY A 56 -11.55 4.27 10.11
CA GLY A 56 -11.78 5.63 9.63
C GLY A 56 -11.80 5.81 8.10
N VAL A 57 -11.68 4.72 7.33
CA VAL A 57 -11.82 4.79 5.87
C VAL A 57 -13.28 5.06 5.49
N ARG A 58 -13.53 6.21 4.86
CA ARG A 58 -14.88 6.67 4.41
C ARG A 58 -14.98 6.86 2.89
N ASN A 59 -14.07 6.26 2.14
CA ASN A 59 -14.14 6.20 0.69
C ASN A 59 -14.61 4.80 0.24
N PRO A 60 -15.70 4.66 -0.54
CA PRO A 60 -16.22 3.35 -0.96
C PRO A 60 -15.24 2.48 -1.74
N GLN A 61 -14.39 3.07 -2.59
CA GLN A 61 -13.36 2.35 -3.33
C GLN A 61 -12.24 1.87 -2.40
N ALA A 62 -11.75 2.72 -1.50
CA ALA A 62 -10.75 2.33 -0.49
C ALA A 62 -11.28 1.21 0.42
N ARG A 63 -12.55 1.30 0.84
CA ARG A 63 -13.24 0.23 1.58
C ARG A 63 -13.28 -1.06 0.78
N ASN A 64 -13.63 -1.02 -0.50
CA ASN A 64 -13.66 -2.22 -1.34
C ASN A 64 -12.26 -2.83 -1.52
N ASN A 65 -11.22 -2.00 -1.57
CA ASN A 65 -9.83 -2.46 -1.55
C ASN A 65 -9.50 -3.21 -0.24
N MET A 66 -9.86 -2.64 0.92
CA MET A 66 -9.68 -3.34 2.20
C MET A 66 -10.45 -4.67 2.27
N LYS A 67 -11.68 -4.71 1.75
CA LYS A 67 -12.46 -5.96 1.68
C LYS A 67 -11.83 -7.04 0.79
N ALA A 68 -10.93 -6.66 -0.12
CA ALA A 68 -10.22 -7.59 -0.99
C ALA A 68 -8.88 -8.08 -0.40
N MET A 69 -8.42 -7.51 0.72
CA MET A 69 -7.20 -7.91 1.40
C MET A 69 -7.34 -9.28 2.05
N ARG A 70 -6.25 -10.04 2.06
CA ARG A 70 -6.11 -11.34 2.73
C ARG A 70 -5.04 -11.27 3.80
N VAL A 71 -5.09 -12.18 4.77
CA VAL A 71 -3.99 -12.34 5.73
C VAL A 71 -2.67 -12.57 4.98
N ASP A 72 -1.60 -11.98 5.50
CA ASP A 72 -0.24 -11.97 4.94
C ASP A 72 -0.05 -11.19 3.62
N ASP A 73 -1.07 -10.50 3.10
CA ASP A 73 -0.88 -9.44 2.12
C ASP A 73 -0.01 -8.32 2.72
N GLU A 74 0.89 -7.75 1.92
CA GLU A 74 1.84 -6.72 2.37
C GLU A 74 1.36 -5.31 2.02
N VAL A 75 1.73 -4.36 2.89
CA VAL A 75 1.24 -3.00 2.87
C VAL A 75 2.40 -2.03 3.01
N PHE A 76 2.58 -1.13 2.06
CA PHE A 76 3.37 0.08 2.28
C PHE A 76 2.62 1.02 3.22
N PHE A 77 3.22 1.32 4.37
CA PHE A 77 2.75 2.35 5.29
C PHE A 77 3.23 3.71 4.78
N TYR A 78 2.29 4.54 4.34
CA TYR A 78 2.59 5.83 3.72
C TYR A 78 2.19 6.99 4.64
N HIS A 79 3.16 7.83 5.00
CA HIS A 79 2.88 9.09 5.69
C HIS A 79 2.35 10.12 4.69
N SER A 80 1.09 10.51 4.86
CA SER A 80 0.41 11.53 4.08
C SER A 80 0.25 12.85 4.84
N ASN A 81 -0.12 13.92 4.13
CA ASN A 81 -0.45 15.23 4.70
C ASN A 81 0.61 15.79 5.68
N CYS A 82 1.88 15.53 5.42
CA CYS A 82 3.00 16.02 6.22
C CYS A 82 4.00 16.75 5.32
N LYS A 83 5.00 17.38 5.94
CA LYS A 83 6.03 18.17 5.23
C LYS A 83 6.74 17.37 4.13
N THR A 84 6.99 16.08 4.38
CA THR A 84 7.67 15.19 3.44
C THR A 84 6.89 13.88 3.35
N PRO A 85 5.89 13.78 2.45
CA PRO A 85 5.12 12.56 2.28
C PRO A 85 5.98 11.44 1.71
N MET A 86 5.90 10.26 2.32
CA MET A 86 6.84 9.16 2.04
C MET A 86 6.29 7.82 2.50
N ILE A 87 6.78 6.75 1.87
CA ILE A 87 6.66 5.38 2.39
C ILE A 87 7.73 5.21 3.47
N VAL A 88 7.34 4.74 4.65
CA VAL A 88 8.22 4.64 5.83
C VAL A 88 8.45 3.22 6.31
N GLY A 89 7.66 2.26 5.83
CA GLY A 89 7.75 0.88 6.30
C GLY A 89 6.82 -0.06 5.58
N VAL A 90 7.02 -1.36 5.84
CA VAL A 90 6.17 -2.45 5.39
C VAL A 90 5.41 -3.03 6.59
N ALA A 91 4.10 -3.08 6.48
CA ALA A 91 3.21 -3.82 7.36
C ALA A 91 2.62 -5.02 6.59
N LYS A 92 1.90 -5.89 7.30
CA LYS A 92 1.11 -6.96 6.71
C LYS A 92 -0.27 -7.03 7.33
N VAL A 93 -1.24 -7.52 6.56
CA VAL A 93 -2.59 -7.78 7.06
C VAL A 93 -2.57 -9.01 7.97
N VAL A 94 -3.06 -8.87 9.19
CA VAL A 94 -3.18 -9.96 10.17
C VAL A 94 -4.63 -10.32 10.48
N ARG A 95 -5.58 -9.50 10.04
CA ARG A 95 -7.01 -9.81 10.05
C ARG A 95 -7.68 -9.24 8.82
N THR A 96 -8.43 -10.08 8.10
CA THR A 96 -9.24 -9.66 6.96
C THR A 96 -10.35 -8.70 7.37
N ALA A 97 -11.00 -8.08 6.39
CA ALA A 97 -11.95 -7.02 6.65
C ALA A 97 -13.10 -7.42 7.58
N TYR A 98 -13.41 -6.53 8.53
CA TYR A 98 -14.55 -6.61 9.44
C TYR A 98 -15.19 -5.22 9.61
N PRO A 99 -16.45 -5.12 10.11
CA PRO A 99 -17.11 -3.84 10.29
C PRO A 99 -16.30 -2.86 11.14
N ASP A 100 -16.18 -1.62 10.65
CA ASP A 100 -15.50 -0.53 11.36
C ASP A 100 -16.40 0.00 12.48
N HIS A 101 -16.09 -0.38 13.73
CA HIS A 101 -16.88 0.02 14.90
C HIS A 101 -16.85 1.53 15.17
N SER A 102 -15.82 2.25 14.69
CA SER A 102 -15.75 3.71 14.81
C SER A 102 -16.87 4.41 14.02
N ALA A 103 -17.50 3.73 13.05
CA ALA A 103 -18.66 4.24 12.33
C ALA A 103 -19.94 4.28 13.18
N PHE A 104 -20.02 3.48 14.24
CA PHE A 104 -21.22 3.35 15.08
C PHE A 104 -21.16 4.23 16.34
N ASP A 105 -19.96 4.65 16.74
CA ASP A 105 -19.76 5.49 17.93
C ASP A 105 -19.99 6.97 17.61
N LYS A 106 -21.04 7.55 18.21
CA LYS A 106 -21.38 8.98 18.08
C LYS A 106 -20.28 9.95 18.53
N LYS A 107 -19.33 9.50 19.34
CA LYS A 107 -18.18 10.31 19.79
C LYS A 107 -17.00 10.24 18.84
N SER A 108 -16.98 9.25 17.96
CA SER A 108 -15.91 9.09 16.97
C SER A 108 -15.98 10.20 15.92
N LYS A 109 -14.82 10.72 15.51
CA LYS A 109 -14.70 11.61 14.36
C LYS A 109 -15.11 10.95 13.04
N TYR A 110 -15.23 9.61 13.03
CA TYR A 110 -15.61 8.82 11.87
C TYR A 110 -17.04 8.26 11.94
N TYR A 111 -17.86 8.74 12.88
CA TYR A 111 -19.27 8.35 13.01
C TYR A 111 -20.04 8.54 11.69
N ASP A 112 -20.87 7.57 11.35
CA ASP A 112 -21.82 7.66 10.23
C ASP A 112 -23.18 7.17 10.70
N ALA A 113 -24.12 8.11 10.88
CA ALA A 113 -25.49 7.82 11.33
C ALA A 113 -26.26 6.85 10.42
N SER A 114 -25.78 6.64 9.20
CA SER A 114 -26.40 5.74 8.22
C SER A 114 -25.75 4.35 8.15
N SER A 115 -24.74 4.07 8.98
CA SER A 115 -24.08 2.78 9.12
C SER A 115 -24.47 2.16 10.47
N THR A 116 -25.01 0.95 10.48
CA THR A 116 -25.38 0.23 11.72
C THR A 116 -24.64 -1.10 11.83
N PRO A 117 -24.55 -1.70 13.02
CA PRO A 117 -23.95 -3.03 13.18
C PRO A 117 -24.60 -4.10 12.29
N GLU A 118 -25.91 -4.01 12.05
CA GLU A 118 -26.68 -4.93 11.22
C GLU A 118 -26.48 -4.68 9.72
N ASN A 119 -26.17 -3.43 9.34
CA ASN A 119 -25.91 -3.04 7.95
C ASN A 119 -24.67 -2.13 7.86
N PRO A 120 -23.46 -2.70 8.04
CA PRO A 120 -22.23 -1.93 8.12
C PRO A 120 -21.80 -1.40 6.76
N LYS A 121 -21.73 -0.07 6.63
CA LYS A 121 -21.24 0.58 5.41
C LYS A 121 -19.72 0.60 5.32
N TRP A 122 -19.05 0.63 6.46
CA TRP A 122 -17.60 0.82 6.57
C TRP A 122 -16.94 -0.40 7.20
N TRP A 123 -15.74 -0.67 6.74
CA TRP A 123 -14.97 -1.88 7.04
C TRP A 123 -13.54 -1.47 7.31
N MET A 124 -12.83 -2.26 8.09
CA MET A 124 -11.40 -2.09 8.39
C MET A 124 -10.71 -3.45 8.45
N VAL A 125 -9.39 -3.45 8.42
CA VAL A 125 -8.52 -4.62 8.59
C VAL A 125 -7.61 -4.39 9.79
N ASP A 126 -6.97 -5.44 10.30
CA ASP A 126 -5.86 -5.26 11.24
C ASP A 126 -4.55 -5.44 10.50
N VAL A 127 -3.60 -4.54 10.74
CA VAL A 127 -2.25 -4.61 10.17
C VAL A 127 -1.21 -4.70 11.27
N LYS A 128 -0.14 -5.45 11.00
CA LYS A 128 1.01 -5.62 11.87
C LYS A 128 2.28 -5.10 11.21
N ARG A 129 3.11 -4.38 11.96
CA ARG A 129 4.44 -3.95 11.51
C ARG A 129 5.29 -5.17 11.12
N VAL A 130 5.97 -5.09 9.97
CA VAL A 130 6.92 -6.13 9.50
C VAL A 130 8.34 -5.59 9.57
N ARG A 131 8.63 -4.53 8.82
CA ARG A 131 9.96 -3.90 8.82
C ARG A 131 9.89 -2.42 8.52
N GLU A 132 10.87 -1.71 9.05
CA GLU A 132 11.13 -0.32 8.67
C GLU A 132 11.74 -0.26 7.27
N MET A 133 11.53 0.86 6.59
CA MET A 133 12.18 1.15 5.31
C MET A 133 13.05 2.39 5.44
N THR A 134 14.12 2.46 4.65
CA THR A 134 14.70 3.77 4.32
C THR A 134 13.60 4.58 3.61
N PRO A 135 13.21 5.77 4.10
CA PRO A 135 12.02 6.41 3.58
C PRO A 135 12.09 6.74 2.10
N VAL A 136 11.08 6.29 1.35
CA VAL A 136 10.96 6.58 -0.09
C VAL A 136 9.95 7.71 -0.27
N SER A 137 10.45 8.91 -0.58
CA SER A 137 9.61 10.10 -0.70
C SER A 137 8.72 10.07 -1.94
N LEU A 138 7.58 10.75 -1.87
CA LEU A 138 6.71 10.97 -3.04
C LEU A 138 7.46 11.67 -4.19
N GLU A 139 8.39 12.57 -3.86
CA GLU A 139 9.24 13.23 -4.86
C GLU A 139 10.16 12.24 -5.57
N THR A 140 10.80 11.33 -4.83
CA THR A 140 11.61 10.24 -5.38
C THR A 140 10.79 9.38 -6.35
N ILE A 141 9.57 8.99 -5.96
CA ILE A 141 8.68 8.17 -6.80
C ILE A 141 8.27 8.94 -8.07
N LYS A 142 7.94 10.23 -7.96
CA LYS A 142 7.57 11.08 -9.10
C LYS A 142 8.72 11.26 -10.10
N ARG A 143 9.94 11.47 -9.59
CA ARG A 143 11.14 11.60 -10.42
C ARG A 143 11.42 10.30 -11.18
N ALA A 144 11.38 9.17 -10.48
CA ALA A 144 11.54 7.85 -11.08
C ALA A 144 10.46 7.57 -12.14
N ALA A 145 9.19 7.90 -11.85
CA ALA A 145 8.09 7.76 -12.81
C ALA A 145 8.28 8.61 -14.07
N SER A 146 8.85 9.81 -13.95
CA SER A 146 9.11 10.72 -15.08
C SER A 146 10.33 10.34 -15.92
N GLY A 147 11.13 9.35 -15.49
CA GLY A 147 12.38 8.96 -16.15
C GLY A 147 13.50 10.00 -16.01
N ASP A 148 13.33 10.99 -15.13
CA ASP A 148 14.31 12.03 -14.89
C ASP A 148 15.39 11.49 -13.94
N SER A 149 16.59 11.21 -14.48
CA SER A 149 17.75 10.76 -13.71
C SER A 149 18.47 11.90 -12.97
N GLY A 150 17.87 13.09 -12.91
CA GLY A 150 18.44 14.29 -12.30
C GLY A 150 18.98 14.07 -10.88
N SER A 151 20.28 14.33 -10.72
CA SER A 151 21.07 14.32 -9.48
C SER A 151 20.33 14.87 -8.27
N GLU A 152 20.60 14.31 -7.08
CA GLU A 152 20.06 14.75 -5.78
C GLU A 152 19.88 16.28 -5.67
N PRO A 153 18.80 16.74 -5.00
CA PRO A 153 18.69 18.15 -4.66
C PRO A 153 19.89 18.53 -3.79
N ARG A 154 20.76 19.39 -4.33
CA ARG A 154 21.86 19.98 -3.54
C ARG A 154 21.27 20.59 -2.27
N PRO A 155 21.88 20.37 -1.10
CA PRO A 155 21.49 21.08 0.10
C PRO A 155 21.54 22.58 -0.16
N ALA A 156 20.53 23.31 0.33
CA ALA A 156 20.38 24.75 0.14
C ALA A 156 21.71 25.47 0.40
N LYS A 157 22.24 26.13 -0.64
CA LYS A 157 23.52 26.84 -0.60
C LYS A 157 23.47 27.93 0.47
N LYS A 158 24.15 27.73 1.61
CA LYS A 158 24.71 28.85 2.39
C LYS A 158 25.71 29.57 1.49
N LYS A 159 25.47 30.87 1.25
CA LYS A 159 26.42 31.76 0.56
C LYS A 159 27.74 31.76 1.33
N GLN A 160 28.81 31.25 0.73
CA GLN A 160 30.19 31.58 1.11
C GLN A 160 31.11 31.48 -0.11
N LYS A 161 32.25 32.18 0.03
CA LYS A 161 32.98 32.98 -0.95
C LYS A 161 33.96 32.14 -1.81
N LYS A 162 34.35 32.76 -2.92
CA LYS A 162 35.20 32.37 -4.06
C LYS A 162 36.68 32.11 -3.72
N GLU A 163 37.33 31.21 -4.50
CA GLU A 163 38.75 31.11 -4.97
C GLU A 163 39.10 29.62 -5.18
N GLU A 164 39.90 29.09 -6.12
CA GLU A 164 40.53 29.44 -7.40
C GLU A 164 41.03 28.09 -8.03
N GLN A 165 41.53 28.09 -9.27
CA GLN A 165 41.75 26.97 -10.21
C GLN A 165 42.91 25.99 -9.90
N ILE A 166 42.93 24.79 -10.54
CA ILE A 166 44.00 24.24 -11.45
C ILE A 166 43.54 22.88 -12.09
N LYS A 167 44.23 22.50 -13.18
CA LYS A 167 43.93 21.75 -14.42
C LYS A 167 43.90 20.19 -14.41
N GLU A 168 43.23 19.69 -15.47
CA GLU A 168 43.37 18.50 -16.36
C GLU A 168 44.25 17.29 -15.99
N GLU A 169 43.71 16.07 -16.20
CA GLU A 169 43.94 15.10 -17.32
C GLU A 169 43.01 13.88 -17.07
N GLY A 170 42.28 13.31 -18.03
CA GLY A 170 42.73 12.35 -19.04
C GLY A 170 42.36 10.90 -18.66
N GLY A 171 41.38 10.27 -19.34
CA GLY A 171 41.06 8.84 -19.12
C GLY A 171 39.82 8.33 -19.85
N HIS A 172 40.03 7.42 -20.80
CA HIS A 172 39.10 6.84 -21.77
C HIS A 172 38.62 5.43 -21.34
N HIS A 173 37.45 5.01 -21.82
CA HIS A 173 36.79 3.67 -21.69
C HIS A 173 36.27 3.28 -20.29
N ASP A 174 35.07 2.71 -20.10
CA ASP A 174 34.41 1.66 -20.89
C ASP A 174 32.87 1.72 -20.76
N GLY A 175 32.18 1.35 -21.83
CA GLY A 175 30.73 1.39 -21.95
C GLY A 175 30.06 0.21 -21.26
N THR A 176 29.30 0.49 -20.21
CA THR A 176 28.35 -0.47 -19.62
C THR A 176 26.92 -0.05 -19.97
N PRO A 177 26.05 -0.94 -20.51
CA PRO A 177 24.68 -0.59 -20.81
C PRO A 177 23.84 -0.65 -19.52
N LYS A 178 23.65 0.49 -18.84
CA LYS A 178 22.67 0.65 -17.73
C LYS A 178 21.27 1.09 -18.20
N SER A 179 20.99 1.01 -19.50
CA SER A 179 19.86 1.71 -20.13
C SER A 179 18.49 1.00 -20.06
N SER A 180 18.44 -0.32 -19.80
CA SER A 180 17.17 -1.08 -19.92
C SER A 180 16.26 -1.04 -18.69
N THR A 181 16.81 -1.09 -17.47
CA THR A 181 16.00 -1.20 -16.24
C THR A 181 15.34 0.14 -15.84
N ALA A 182 16.04 1.26 -16.06
CA ALA A 182 15.54 2.59 -15.71
C ALA A 182 14.27 2.96 -16.51
N GLY A 183 14.25 2.65 -17.81
CA GLY A 183 13.08 2.87 -18.67
C GLY A 183 11.87 2.00 -18.28
N ALA A 184 12.11 0.76 -17.88
CA ALA A 184 11.06 -0.14 -17.41
C ALA A 184 10.42 0.36 -16.09
N ASN A 185 11.22 0.77 -15.11
CA ASN A 185 10.73 1.28 -13.83
C ASN A 185 9.95 2.60 -13.97
N SER A 186 10.35 3.48 -14.90
CA SER A 186 9.62 4.71 -15.19
C SER A 186 8.19 4.42 -15.65
N SER A 187 8.02 3.53 -16.64
CA SER A 187 6.70 3.16 -17.13
C SER A 187 5.84 2.52 -16.03
N VAL A 188 6.41 1.62 -15.23
CA VAL A 188 5.70 0.94 -14.14
C VAL A 188 5.20 1.93 -13.08
N LEU A 189 6.06 2.82 -12.57
CA LEU A 189 5.71 3.76 -11.51
C LEU A 189 4.77 4.87 -11.99
N SER A 190 4.82 5.26 -13.26
CA SER A 190 3.91 6.27 -13.82
C SER A 190 2.43 5.88 -13.69
N SER A 191 2.13 4.58 -13.65
CA SER A 191 0.77 4.04 -13.53
C SER A 191 0.27 3.88 -12.09
N MET A 192 1.11 4.11 -11.07
CA MET A 192 0.73 3.90 -9.66
C MET A 192 -0.48 4.73 -9.25
N GLU A 193 -1.41 4.14 -8.49
CA GLU A 193 -2.54 4.86 -7.90
C GLU A 193 -2.08 5.97 -6.94
N LEU A 194 -0.86 5.88 -6.41
CA LEU A 194 -0.29 6.91 -5.54
C LEU A 194 -0.18 8.25 -6.27
N LEU A 195 0.20 8.20 -7.55
CA LEU A 195 0.39 9.38 -8.40
C LEU A 195 -0.93 9.80 -9.07
N ASN A 196 -1.74 8.83 -9.48
CA ASN A 196 -2.92 9.07 -10.31
C ASN A 196 -4.24 9.21 -9.52
N ARG A 197 -4.27 8.77 -8.26
CA ARG A 197 -5.45 8.82 -7.38
C ARG A 197 -5.08 9.33 -6.00
N SER A 198 -4.67 10.59 -5.94
CA SER A 198 -4.17 11.24 -4.71
C SER A 198 -5.13 11.12 -3.51
N ARG A 199 -6.45 11.17 -3.75
CA ARG A 199 -7.50 11.08 -2.72
C ARG A 199 -7.89 9.65 -2.32
N LEU A 200 -7.34 8.61 -2.95
CA LEU A 200 -7.58 7.23 -2.58
C LEU A 200 -6.58 6.83 -1.47
N SER A 201 -7.07 6.54 -0.27
CA SER A 201 -6.22 6.27 0.92
C SER A 201 -5.74 4.81 1.03
N VAL A 202 -6.47 3.88 0.42
CA VAL A 202 -6.10 2.45 0.35
C VAL A 202 -6.05 2.06 -1.12
N GLN A 203 -4.86 1.68 -1.57
CA GLN A 203 -4.54 1.55 -2.99
C GLN A 203 -3.98 0.18 -3.30
N ARG A 204 -4.24 -0.32 -4.52
CA ARG A 204 -3.58 -1.53 -5.03
C ARG A 204 -2.17 -1.18 -5.49
N VAL A 205 -1.25 -2.10 -5.27
CA VAL A 205 0.12 -2.05 -5.77
C VAL A 205 0.36 -3.33 -6.55
N SER A 206 0.78 -3.22 -7.82
CA SER A 206 1.16 -4.42 -8.59
C SER A 206 2.51 -4.97 -8.08
N PRO A 207 2.83 -6.25 -8.29
CA PRO A 207 4.14 -6.80 -7.95
C PRO A 207 5.30 -5.99 -8.55
N GLU A 208 5.16 -5.51 -9.79
CA GLU A 208 6.19 -4.70 -10.46
C GLU A 208 6.35 -3.33 -9.80
N GLN A 209 5.24 -2.69 -9.43
CA GLN A 209 5.26 -1.42 -8.69
C GLN A 209 5.87 -1.60 -7.30
N TRP A 210 5.56 -2.71 -6.62
CA TRP A 210 6.14 -3.07 -5.33
C TRP A 210 7.66 -3.18 -5.44
N GLN A 211 8.15 -3.99 -6.39
CA GLN A 211 9.59 -4.16 -6.61
C GLN A 211 10.28 -2.85 -7.02
N ALA A 212 9.65 -2.03 -7.86
CA ALA A 212 10.20 -0.74 -8.25
C ALA A 212 10.36 0.21 -7.05
N VAL A 213 9.40 0.24 -6.11
CA VAL A 213 9.53 1.02 -4.87
C VAL A 213 10.64 0.46 -3.96
N LEU A 214 10.77 -0.86 -3.85
CA LEU A 214 11.87 -1.47 -3.09
C LEU A 214 13.24 -1.19 -3.71
N ALA A 215 13.34 -1.08 -5.04
CA ALA A 215 14.59 -0.67 -5.70
C ALA A 215 14.96 0.78 -5.34
N LEU A 216 13.97 1.69 -5.28
CA LEU A 216 14.19 3.07 -4.87
C LEU A 216 14.67 3.19 -3.40
N GLU A 217 14.22 2.30 -2.52
CA GLU A 217 14.72 2.21 -1.13
C GLU A 217 16.23 1.91 -1.10
N GLN A 218 16.73 1.12 -2.05
CA GLN A 218 18.14 0.73 -2.17
C GLN A 218 19.00 1.73 -2.95
N GLY A 219 18.40 2.79 -3.51
CA GLY A 219 19.08 3.77 -4.36
C GLY A 219 19.42 3.24 -5.77
N LEU A 220 18.69 2.22 -6.24
CA LEU A 220 18.88 1.55 -7.53
C LEU A 220 17.87 2.02 -8.59
#